data_AF-A0A946AKF5-F1
#
_entry.id   AF-A0A946AKF5-F1
#
_cell.length_a   1.000
_cell.length_b   1.000
_cell.length_c   1.000
_cell.angle_alpha   90.00
_cell.angle_beta   90.00
_cell.angle_gamma   90.00
#
_symmetry.space_group_name_H-M   'P 1'
#
loop_
_entity.id
_entity.type
_entity.pdbx_description
1 polymer ?
#
loop_
_entity_poly.entity_id
_entity_poly.type
_entity_poly.pdbx_seq_one_letter_code
_entity_poly.pdbx_strand_id
1 'polypeptide(L)'
;MKDHDVLDNNPHISKTALEDIHGELFGWSLSRCGFDNAVAEDLMQQAYVELLSGREKFDNQSALKTFVFGVVHNVARSRFRQPVRRQRLWDRYRSGLRESFCSS
;
A
#
# COMPACT_ATOMS: atom_id res chain seq x y z
N MET A 1 26.31 -1.11 -20.75
CA MET A 1 25.66 -0.38 -19.65
C MET A 1 24.36 -1.14 -19.39
N LYS A 2 24.08 -1.62 -18.18
CA LYS A 2 23.07 -2.67 -17.96
C LYS A 2 21.64 -2.10 -18.05
N ASP A 3 20.95 -2.38 -19.15
CA ASP A 3 19.49 -2.18 -19.30
C ASP A 3 18.65 -3.00 -18.30
N HIS A 4 19.27 -3.86 -17.48
CA HIS A 4 18.61 -4.69 -16.46
C HIS A 4 18.30 -4.00 -15.12
N ASP A 5 18.67 -2.73 -14.94
CA ASP A 5 18.42 -2.00 -13.67
C ASP A 5 17.07 -1.28 -13.67
N VAL A 6 16.42 -1.07 -14.81
CA VAL A 6 15.11 -0.42 -14.92
C VAL A 6 13.96 -1.41 -14.79
N LEU A 7 12.84 -0.97 -14.21
CA LEU A 7 11.66 -1.80 -14.10
C LEU A 7 10.91 -1.87 -15.44
N ASP A 8 10.56 -3.07 -15.90
CA ASP A 8 9.89 -3.27 -17.20
C ASP A 8 8.60 -2.44 -17.36
N ASN A 9 7.78 -2.38 -16.31
CA ASN A 9 6.51 -1.66 -16.31
C ASN A 9 6.62 -0.20 -15.80
N ASN A 10 7.82 0.22 -15.37
CA ASN A 10 8.11 1.55 -14.86
C ASN A 10 9.55 1.93 -15.24
N PRO A 11 9.82 2.24 -16.53
CA PRO A 11 11.17 2.40 -17.06
C PRO A 11 11.93 3.60 -16.47
N HIS A 12 11.23 4.52 -15.81
CA HIS A 12 11.81 5.67 -15.11
C HIS A 12 12.27 5.36 -13.69
N ILE A 13 11.99 4.16 -13.19
CA ILE A 13 12.40 3.71 -11.87
C ILE A 13 13.49 2.67 -12.07
N SER A 14 14.63 2.89 -11.39
CA SER A 14 15.69 1.89 -11.33
C SER A 14 15.66 1.14 -10.00
N LYS A 15 16.11 -0.11 -10.01
CA LYS A 15 16.17 -0.97 -8.82
C LYS A 15 17.13 -0.38 -7.80
N THR A 16 18.30 0.08 -8.25
CA THR A 16 19.28 0.77 -7.38
C THR A 16 18.66 1.97 -6.66
N ALA A 17 17.87 2.79 -7.36
CA ALA A 17 17.21 3.95 -6.75
C ALA A 17 16.15 3.55 -5.70
N LEU A 18 15.50 2.38 -5.86
CA LEU A 18 14.59 1.84 -4.85
C LEU A 18 15.35 1.29 -3.63
N GLU A 19 16.50 0.64 -3.86
CA GLU A 19 17.38 0.14 -2.79
C GLU A 19 17.91 1.30 -1.93
N ASP A 20 18.30 2.42 -2.54
CA ASP A 20 18.78 3.61 -1.83
C ASP A 20 17.75 4.20 -0.86
N ILE A 21 16.47 4.21 -1.25
CA ILE A 21 15.39 4.74 -0.41
C ILE A 21 14.77 3.69 0.53
N HIS A 22 15.15 2.41 0.37
CA HIS A 22 14.50 1.27 1.04
C HIS A 22 14.46 1.43 2.56
N GLY A 23 15.60 1.77 3.18
CA GLY A 23 15.70 1.91 4.63
C GLY A 23 14.79 3.00 5.19
N GLU A 24 14.72 4.15 4.50
CA GLU A 24 13.83 5.25 4.89
C GLU A 24 12.35 4.87 4.69
N LEU A 25 12.04 4.17 3.59
CA LEU A 25 10.70 3.70 3.27
C LEU A 25 10.19 2.71 4.33
N PHE A 26 11.05 1.79 4.76
CA PHE A 26 10.74 0.81 5.79
C PHE A 26 10.53 1.48 7.15
N GLY A 27 11.42 2.41 7.53
CA GLY A 27 11.26 3.21 8.76
C GLY A 27 9.93 3.98 8.79
N TRP A 28 9.53 4.56 7.67
CA TRP A 28 8.23 5.22 7.58
C TRP A 28 7.07 4.22 7.62
N SER A 29 7.19 3.07 6.96
CA SER A 29 6.19 2.00 6.99
C SER A 29 5.94 1.46 8.41
N LEU A 30 7.00 1.32 9.21
CA LEU A 30 6.90 0.98 10.64
C LEU A 30 6.03 1.99 11.40
N SER A 31 6.24 3.30 11.18
CA SER A 31 5.44 4.35 11.83
C SER A 31 3.94 4.25 11.48
N ARG A 32 3.60 3.71 10.31
CA ARG A 32 2.21 3.49 9.87
C ARG A 32 1.60 2.21 10.42
N CYS A 33 2.42 1.25 10.82
CA CYS A 33 1.99 -0.10 11.24
C CYS A 33 2.10 -0.32 12.75
N GLY A 34 2.22 0.76 13.55
CA GLY A 34 2.39 0.63 15.01
C GLY A 34 3.70 -0.06 15.40
N PHE A 35 4.74 0.06 14.57
CA PHE A 35 6.06 -0.57 14.74
C PHE A 35 6.05 -2.11 14.72
N ASP A 36 5.01 -2.72 14.15
CA ASP A 36 5.04 -4.14 13.81
C ASP A 36 5.87 -4.36 12.52
N ASN A 37 6.98 -5.07 12.66
CA ASN A 37 7.92 -5.34 11.56
C ASN A 37 7.28 -6.17 10.44
N ALA A 38 6.53 -7.22 10.78
CA ALA A 38 5.94 -8.10 9.78
C ALA A 38 4.87 -7.37 8.97
N VAL A 39 4.05 -6.55 9.63
CA VAL A 39 3.03 -5.74 8.94
C VAL A 39 3.67 -4.64 8.09
N ALA A 40 4.75 -4.01 8.57
CA ALA A 40 5.47 -2.99 7.81
C ALA A 40 6.19 -3.55 6.58
N GLU A 41 6.81 -4.72 6.71
CA GLU A 41 7.45 -5.43 5.61
C GLU A 41 6.42 -5.78 4.54
N ASP A 42 5.31 -6.41 4.92
CA ASP A 42 4.24 -6.79 4.00
C ASP A 42 3.61 -5.56 3.30
N LEU A 43 3.45 -4.45 4.02
CA LEU A 43 2.99 -3.18 3.45
C LEU A 43 3.94 -2.66 2.36
N MET A 44 5.24 -2.65 2.64
CA MET A 44 6.27 -2.17 1.72
C MET A 44 6.43 -3.11 0.51
N GLN A 45 6.42 -4.43 0.73
CA GLN A 45 6.46 -5.42 -0.35
C GLN A 45 5.25 -5.27 -1.28
N GLN A 46 4.04 -5.06 -0.74
CA GLN A 46 2.87 -4.78 -1.57
C GLN A 46 3.06 -3.51 -2.41
N ALA A 47 3.63 -2.44 -1.85
CA ALA A 47 3.92 -1.23 -2.61
C ALA A 47 4.89 -1.49 -3.77
N TYR A 48 5.93 -2.30 -3.56
CA TYR A 48 6.81 -2.73 -4.64
C TYR A 48 6.10 -3.57 -5.69
N VAL A 49 5.16 -4.45 -5.32
CA VAL A 49 4.34 -5.18 -6.30
C VAL A 49 3.53 -4.23 -7.17
N GLU A 50 2.90 -3.19 -6.60
CA GLU A 50 2.13 -2.20 -7.36
C GLU A 50 3.01 -1.41 -8.35
N LEU A 51 4.25 -1.09 -7.95
CA LEU A 51 5.26 -0.45 -8.80
C LEU A 51 5.76 -1.39 -9.90
N LEU A 52 6.18 -2.61 -9.56
CA LEU A 52 6.68 -3.59 -10.51
C LEU A 52 5.62 -4.03 -11.52
N SER A 53 4.35 -4.04 -11.12
CA SER A 53 3.22 -4.36 -12.00
C SER A 53 2.79 -3.18 -12.88
N GLY A 54 3.31 -1.97 -12.64
CA GLY A 54 2.91 -0.76 -13.37
C GLY A 54 1.50 -0.26 -13.05
N ARG A 55 0.92 -0.67 -11.92
CA ARG A 55 -0.38 -0.15 -11.47
C ARG A 55 -0.27 1.30 -11.03
N GLU A 56 0.80 1.62 -10.33
CA GLU A 56 1.21 2.99 -10.05
C GLU A 56 2.35 3.34 -11.02
N LYS A 57 2.13 4.32 -11.91
CA LYS A 57 3.11 4.73 -12.91
C LYS A 57 3.85 5.99 -12.49
N PHE A 58 5.16 5.98 -12.66
CA PHE A 58 5.99 7.15 -12.39
C PHE A 58 6.28 7.94 -13.66
N ASP A 59 5.59 9.07 -13.83
CA ASP A 59 5.74 9.95 -15.00
C ASP A 59 6.80 11.05 -14.80
N ASN A 60 7.70 10.90 -13.82
CA ASN A 60 8.78 11.85 -13.50
C ASN A 60 8.30 13.29 -13.20
N GLN A 61 7.04 13.47 -12.80
CA GLN A 61 6.46 14.77 -12.43
C GLN A 61 6.78 15.19 -10.98
N SER A 62 7.43 14.32 -10.22
CA SER A 62 7.83 14.56 -8.83
C SER A 62 9.12 13.78 -8.54
N ALA A 63 9.78 14.06 -7.42
CA ALA A 63 10.90 13.25 -6.98
C ALA A 63 10.45 11.79 -6.73
N LEU A 64 11.26 10.82 -7.15
CA LEU A 64 10.98 9.38 -6.98
C LEU A 64 10.60 9.05 -5.53
N LYS A 65 11.36 9.59 -4.56
CA LYS A 65 11.09 9.41 -3.13
C LYS A 65 9.67 9.85 -2.76
N THR A 66 9.27 11.05 -3.16
CA THR A 66 7.91 11.56 -2.90
C THR A 66 6.84 10.65 -3.49
N PHE A 67 7.05 10.20 -4.72
CA PHE A 67 6.14 9.29 -5.40
C PHE A 67 6.01 7.95 -4.67
N VAL A 68 7.12 7.28 -4.34
CA VAL A 68 7.09 5.95 -3.68
C VAL A 68 6.49 6.04 -2.28
N PHE A 69 6.74 7.11 -1.53
CA PHE A 69 6.04 7.36 -0.27
C PHE A 69 4.53 7.55 -0.49
N GLY A 70 4.12 8.23 -1.56
CA GLY A 70 2.71 8.31 -1.96
C GLY A 70 2.08 6.93 -2.22
N VAL A 71 2.78 6.06 -2.94
CA VAL A 71 2.33 4.69 -3.21
C VAL A 71 2.14 3.91 -1.91
N VAL A 72 3.13 3.90 -1.01
CA VAL A 72 3.02 3.24 0.30
C VAL A 72 1.85 3.82 1.11
N HIS A 73 1.63 5.14 1.06
CA HIS A 73 0.47 5.77 1.70
C HIS A 73 -0.85 5.21 1.18
N ASN A 74 -0.98 5.10 -0.15
CA ASN A 74 -2.18 4.59 -0.81
C ASN A 74 -2.43 3.13 -0.46
N VAL A 75 -1.38 2.29 -0.46
CA VAL A 75 -1.45 0.89 -0.04
C VAL A 75 -1.89 0.80 1.42
N ALA A 76 -1.27 1.58 2.32
CA ALA A 76 -1.63 1.60 3.75
C ALA A 76 -3.08 2.01 3.96
N ARG A 77 -3.51 3.08 3.28
CA ARG A 77 -4.89 3.57 3.31
C ARG A 77 -5.87 2.52 2.82
N SER A 78 -5.55 1.80 1.75
CA SER A 78 -6.37 0.70 1.24
C SER A 78 -6.47 -0.42 2.29
N ARG A 79 -5.32 -0.92 2.77
CA ARG A 79 -5.21 -2.02 3.74
C ARG A 79 -5.98 -1.73 5.03
N PHE A 80 -5.73 -0.59 5.68
CA PHE A 80 -6.36 -0.29 6.98
C PHE A 80 -7.83 0.14 6.87
N ARG A 81 -8.29 0.59 5.70
CA ARG A 81 -9.71 0.91 5.47
C ARG A 81 -10.57 -0.33 5.20
N GLN A 82 -9.99 -1.42 4.67
CA GLN A 82 -10.74 -2.63 4.35
C GLN A 82 -11.39 -3.31 5.57
N PRO A 83 -10.69 -3.53 6.71
CA PRO A 83 -11.29 -4.12 7.91
C PRO A 83 -12.45 -3.27 8.44
N VAL A 84 -12.27 -1.94 8.50
CA VAL A 84 -13.31 -1.02 8.97
C VAL A 84 -14.55 -1.06 8.08
N ARG A 85 -14.38 -1.10 6.75
CA ARG A 85 -15.49 -1.26 5.81
C ARG A 85 -16.23 -2.58 6.01
N ARG A 86 -15.49 -3.67 6.17
CA ARG A 86 -16.05 -5.01 6.38
C ARG A 86 -16.81 -5.08 7.71
N GLN A 87 -16.24 -4.55 8.79
CA GLN A 87 -16.91 -4.47 10.09
C GLN A 87 -18.21 -3.68 10.01
N ARG A 88 -18.19 -2.48 9.40
CA ARG A 88 -19.40 -1.67 9.22
C ARG A 88 -20.49 -2.38 8.41
N LEU A 89 -20.11 -3.13 7.37
CA LEU A 89 -21.06 -3.94 6.60
C LEU A 89 -21.66 -5.05 7.46
N TRP A 90 -20.84 -5.74 8.27
CA TRP A 90 -21.33 -6.75 9.22
C TRP A 90 -22.25 -6.15 10.29
N ASP A 91 -21.90 -5.00 10.85
CA ASP A 91 -22.73 -4.31 11.86
C ASP A 91 -24.08 -3.88 11.26
N ARG A 92 -24.09 -3.40 10.00
CA ARG A 92 -25.33 -3.06 9.28
C ARG A 92 -26.19 -4.30 9.02
N TYR A 93 -25.59 -5.41 8.58
CA TYR A 93 -26.29 -6.69 8.39
C TYR A 93 -26.88 -7.21 9.71
N ARG A 94 -26.08 -7.21 10.79
CA ARG A 94 -26.53 -7.62 12.13
C ARG A 94 -27.66 -6.74 12.66
N SER A 95 -27.62 -5.44 12.40
CA SER A 95 -28.66 -4.51 12.82
C SER A 95 -29.97 -4.74 12.06
N GLY A 96 -29.91 -4.95 10.74
CA GLY A 96 -31.08 -5.28 9.92
C GLY A 96 -31.73 -6.62 10.27
N LEU A 97 -30.93 -7.64 10.64
CA LEU A 97 -31.48 -8.92 11.12
C LEU A 97 -32.27 -8.76 12.44
N ARG A 98 -31.89 -7.83 13.30
CA ARG A 98 -32.55 -7.62 14.60
C ARG A 98 -33.93 -6.96 14.46
N GLU A 99 -34.16 -6.22 13.39
CA GLU A 99 -35.46 -5.61 13.07
C GLU A 99 -36.45 -6.64 12.49
N SER A 100 -35.97 -7.64 11.73
CA SER A 100 -36.82 -8.68 11.13
C SER A 100 -37.39 -9.71 12.12
N PHE A 101 -36.75 -9.89 13.29
CA PHE A 101 -37.19 -10.85 14.32
C PHE A 101 -38.10 -10.24 15.40
N CYS A 102 -38.35 -8.93 15.37
CA CYS A 102 -39.16 -8.22 16.37
C CYS A 102 -40.57 -7.83 15.85
N SER A 103 -40.99 -8.35 14.70
CA SER A 103 -42.30 -8.10 14.07
C SER A 103 -43.17 -9.36 13.95
N SER A 104 -43.06 -10.32 14.87
CA SER A 104 -43.98 -11.46 14.99
C SER A 104 -44.61 -11.51 16.37
#